data_AF-A0A6G0VQ91-F1
#
_entry.id   AF-A0A6G0VQ91-F1
#
_cell.length_a   1.000
_cell.length_b   1.000
_cell.length_c   1.000
_cell.angle_alpha   90.00
_cell.angle_beta   90.00
_cell.angle_gamma   90.00
#
_symmetry.space_group_name_H-M   'P 1'
#
loop_
_entity.id
_entity.type
_entity.pdbx_description
1 polymer ?
#
loop_
_entity_poly.entity_id
_entity_poly.type
_entity_poly.pdbx_seq_one_letter_code
_entity_poly.pdbx_strand_id
1 'polypeptide(L)'
;MRKNLIRNVKSVKLTTDKISNSWQKENIYINERLTKLKRTLFYQVKSAAKEKDYKFVWLSNADILVRKNESTKIIKIKSSQDIFNL
;
A
#
# COMPACT_ATOMS: atom_id res chain seq x y z
N MET A 1 -15.79 3.48 4.54
CA MET A 1 -15.59 4.92 4.23
C MET A 1 -14.14 5.23 3.83
N ARG A 2 -13.13 5.11 4.71
CA ARG A 2 -11.72 5.47 4.42
C ARG A 2 -11.07 4.65 3.29
N LYS A 3 -11.27 3.33 3.24
CA LYS A 3 -10.75 2.44 2.16
C LYS A 3 -11.23 2.90 0.78
N ASN A 4 -12.48 3.35 0.67
CA ASN A 4 -13.08 3.79 -0.57
C ASN A 4 -12.45 5.11 -1.05
N LEU A 5 -12.16 6.04 -0.13
CA LEU A 5 -11.48 7.30 -0.46
C LEU A 5 -10.12 7.06 -1.14
N ILE A 6 -9.24 6.28 -0.50
CA ILE A 6 -7.88 6.02 -1.02
C ILE A 6 -7.94 5.29 -2.37
N ARG A 7 -8.88 4.36 -2.52
CA ARG A 7 -9.11 3.66 -3.80
C ARG A 7 -9.58 4.62 -4.88
N ASN A 8 -10.58 5.45 -4.58
CA ASN A 8 -11.21 6.35 -5.56
C ASN A 8 -10.26 7.47 -5.99
N VAL A 9 -9.42 7.98 -5.10
CA VAL A 9 -8.43 9.01 -5.44
C VAL A 9 -7.44 8.52 -6.48
N LYS A 10 -7.02 7.25 -6.39
CA LYS A 10 -6.15 6.61 -7.39
C LYS A 10 -6.83 6.45 -8.74
N SER A 11 -8.12 6.11 -8.77
CA SER A 11 -8.86 5.95 -10.04
C SER A 11 -9.20 7.30 -10.69
N VAL A 12 -9.55 8.31 -9.90
CA VAL A 12 -9.97 9.64 -10.38
C VAL A 12 -8.79 10.53 -10.80
N LYS A 13 -7.55 10.15 -10.42
CA LYS A 13 -6.35 11.00 -10.58
C LYS A 13 -6.62 12.41 -10.04
N LEU A 14 -6.81 12.50 -8.74
CA LEU A 14 -7.13 13.77 -8.08
C LEU A 14 -5.95 14.76 -8.22
N THR A 15 -6.28 15.97 -8.66
CA THR A 15 -5.34 17.08 -8.82
C THR A 15 -5.88 18.31 -8.09
N THR A 16 -5.00 19.25 -7.73
CA THR A 16 -5.31 20.46 -6.95
C THR A 16 -6.34 21.39 -7.60
N ASP A 17 -6.35 21.49 -8.92
CA ASP A 17 -7.35 22.23 -9.71
C ASP A 17 -8.78 21.67 -9.54
N LYS A 18 -8.92 20.37 -9.22
CA LYS A 18 -10.24 19.75 -8.93
C LYS A 18 -10.77 20.09 -7.54
N ILE A 19 -9.94 20.61 -6.64
CA ILE A 19 -10.35 21.10 -5.32
C ILE A 19 -10.73 22.58 -5.41
N SER A 20 -9.89 23.37 -6.10
CA SER A 20 -10.14 24.78 -6.36
C SER A 20 -9.66 25.13 -7.77
N ASN A 21 -10.55 25.69 -8.58
CA ASN A 21 -10.25 26.08 -9.97
C ASN A 21 -9.13 27.14 -10.07
N SER A 22 -8.82 27.84 -8.98
CA SER A 22 -7.74 28.84 -8.93
C SER A 22 -6.36 28.25 -8.71
N TRP A 23 -6.25 26.97 -8.36
CA TRP A 23 -4.97 26.32 -8.07
C TRP A 23 -4.33 25.77 -9.33
N GLN A 24 -2.99 25.81 -9.38
CA GLN A 24 -2.24 25.13 -10.45
C GLN A 24 -2.50 23.63 -10.39
N LYS A 25 -2.46 22.94 -11.54
CA LYS A 25 -2.72 21.51 -11.65
C LYS A 25 -1.52 20.70 -11.15
N GLU A 26 -1.61 20.20 -9.92
CA GLU A 26 -0.61 19.37 -9.26
C GLU A 26 -1.20 18.05 -8.78
N ASN A 27 -0.37 17.02 -8.71
CA ASN A 27 -0.79 15.69 -8.28
C ASN A 27 -1.02 15.65 -6.76
N ILE A 28 -2.17 15.11 -6.33
CA ILE A 28 -2.46 14.89 -4.92
C ILE A 28 -2.26 13.41 -4.57
N TYR A 29 -1.45 13.17 -3.53
CA TYR A 29 -1.22 11.84 -2.98
C TYR A 29 -1.94 11.68 -1.65
N ILE A 30 -2.87 10.73 -1.59
CA ILE A 30 -3.55 10.37 -0.34
C ILE A 30 -3.08 9.00 0.10
N ASN A 31 -2.32 8.99 1.19
CA ASN A 31 -1.75 7.79 1.78
C ASN A 31 -2.42 7.47 3.13
N GLU A 32 -2.46 6.19 3.46
CA GLU A 32 -2.90 5.75 4.78
C GLU A 32 -1.77 5.89 5.81
N ARG A 33 -2.01 6.64 6.89
CA ARG A 33 -1.07 6.72 8.01
C ARG A 33 -0.99 5.37 8.74
N LEU A 34 0.22 4.85 8.88
CA LEU A 34 0.55 3.64 9.64
C LEU A 34 1.17 3.98 11.00
N THR A 35 0.98 3.11 11.99
CA THR A 35 1.72 3.18 13.26
C THR A 35 3.21 2.92 13.03
N LYS A 36 4.08 3.34 13.98
CA LYS A 36 5.52 3.06 13.91
C LYS A 36 5.80 1.57 13.71
N LEU A 37 5.12 0.71 14.49
CA LEU A 37 5.22 -0.74 14.38
C LEU A 37 4.85 -1.26 12.98
N LYS A 38 3.70 -0.83 12.42
CA LYS A 38 3.30 -1.26 11.07
C LYS A 38 4.23 -0.74 9.98
N ARG A 39 4.80 0.47 10.12
CA ARG A 39 5.80 0.98 9.19
C ARG A 39 7.07 0.13 9.18
N THR A 40 7.57 -0.21 10.36
CA THR A 40 8.74 -1.10 10.49
C THR A 40 8.45 -2.46 9.88
N LEU A 41 7.30 -3.06 10.21
CA LEU A 41 6.89 -4.34 9.64
C LEU A 41 6.78 -4.29 8.11
N PHE A 42 6.18 -3.23 7.56
CA PHE A 42 6.05 -3.06 6.12
C PHE A 42 7.40 -2.95 5.41
N TYR A 43 8.38 -2.28 6.02
CA TYR A 43 9.75 -2.21 5.50
C TYR A 43 10.40 -3.61 5.49
N GLN A 44 10.32 -4.35 6.60
CA GLN A 44 10.86 -5.72 6.70
C GLN A 44 10.25 -6.65 5.65
N VAL A 45 8.91 -6.58 5.46
CA VAL A 45 8.21 -7.36 4.45
C VAL A 45 8.70 -7.04 3.04
N LYS A 46 8.91 -5.76 2.71
CA LYS A 46 9.43 -5.38 1.38
C LYS A 46 10.82 -5.94 1.12
N SER A 47 11.71 -5.91 2.12
CA SER A 47 13.06 -6.49 2.00
C SER A 47 12.99 -7.99 1.78
N ALA A 48 12.26 -8.72 2.63
CA ALA A 48 12.12 -10.17 2.50
C ALA A 48 11.41 -10.60 1.21
N ALA A 49 10.39 -9.85 0.79
CA ALA A 49 9.71 -10.08 -0.48
C ALA A 49 10.67 -9.94 -1.67
N LYS A 50 11.57 -8.95 -1.63
CA LYS A 50 12.61 -8.78 -2.67
C LYS A 50 13.59 -9.94 -2.66
N GLU A 51 14.04 -10.39 -1.50
CA GLU A 51 14.97 -11.53 -1.35
C GLU A 51 14.36 -12.86 -1.80
N LYS A 52 13.03 -13.02 -1.69
CA LYS A 52 12.31 -14.26 -2.00
C LYS A 52 11.52 -14.21 -3.33
N ASP A 53 11.81 -13.22 -4.18
CA ASP A 53 11.20 -13.00 -5.50
C ASP A 53 9.67 -12.87 -5.49
N TYR A 54 9.13 -12.17 -4.49
CA TYR A 54 7.74 -11.78 -4.47
C TYR A 54 7.51 -10.51 -5.30
N LYS A 55 6.70 -10.64 -6.34
CA LYS A 55 6.43 -9.55 -7.30
C LYS A 55 5.60 -8.41 -6.71
N PHE A 56 4.74 -8.68 -5.74
CA PHE A 56 3.77 -7.70 -5.24
C PHE A 56 3.77 -7.57 -3.73
N VAL A 57 3.94 -6.33 -3.24
CA VAL A 57 3.76 -5.95 -1.83
C VAL A 57 2.98 -4.64 -1.78
N TRP A 58 1.85 -4.61 -1.07
CA TRP A 58 1.03 -3.39 -0.96
C TRP A 58 0.28 -3.30 0.37
N LEU A 59 -0.23 -2.11 0.64
CA LEU A 59 -1.11 -1.84 1.77
C LEU A 59 -2.56 -1.79 1.30
N SER A 60 -3.45 -2.37 2.08
CA SER A 60 -4.90 -2.23 1.89
C SER A 60 -5.58 -2.26 3.24
N ASN A 61 -6.23 -1.15 3.63
CA ASN A 61 -6.94 -1.07 4.91
C ASN A 61 -6.02 -1.35 6.11
N ALA A 62 -4.83 -0.75 6.09
CA ALA A 62 -3.72 -0.99 7.01
C ALA A 62 -3.16 -2.42 7.01
N ASP A 63 -3.70 -3.36 6.25
CA ASP A 63 -3.13 -4.70 6.13
C ASP A 63 -1.98 -4.70 5.13
N ILE A 64 -0.92 -5.42 5.47
CA ILE A 64 0.22 -5.65 4.59
C ILE A 64 -0.08 -6.94 3.81
N LEU A 65 -0.18 -6.81 2.49
CA LEU A 65 -0.49 -7.90 1.59
C LEU A 65 0.69 -8.17 0.67
N VAL A 66 0.93 -9.45 0.42
CA VAL A 66 2.07 -9.93 -0.35
C VAL A 66 1.57 -11.00 -1.31
N ARG A 67 2.08 -11.02 -2.55
CA ARG A 67 1.73 -12.01 -3.57
C ARG A 67 2.94 -12.29 -4.45
N LYS A 68 3.26 -13.57 -4.66
CA LYS A 68 4.50 -13.96 -5.34
C LYS A 68 4.45 -13.65 -6.83
N ASN A 69 3.34 -14.00 -7.47
CA ASN A 69 3.07 -13.74 -8.88
C ASN A 69 1.54 -13.72 -9.14
N GLU A 70 1.14 -13.53 -10.39
CA GLU A 70 -0.25 -13.40 -10.84
C GLU A 70 -1.10 -14.65 -10.63
N SER A 71 -0.51 -15.83 -10.44
CA SER A 71 -1.23 -17.10 -10.21
C SER A 71 -1.28 -17.50 -8.74
N THR A 72 -0.37 -17.00 -7.90
CA THR A 72 -0.32 -17.33 -6.47
C THR A 72 -1.42 -16.66 -5.65
N LYS A 73 -1.70 -17.21 -4.47
CA LYS A 73 -2.63 -16.63 -3.50
C LYS A 73 -2.02 -15.40 -2.81
N ILE A 74 -2.88 -14.50 -2.38
CA ILE A 74 -2.49 -13.33 -1.59
C ILE A 74 -2.29 -13.76 -0.14
N ILE A 75 -1.16 -13.37 0.44
CA ILE A 75 -0.78 -13.64 1.84
C ILE A 75 -0.91 -12.33 2.62
N LYS A 76 -1.53 -12.39 3.79
CA LYS A 76 -1.66 -11.24 4.71
C LYS A 76 -0.63 -11.38 5.83
N ILE A 77 0.23 -10.38 5.97
CA ILE A 77 1.24 -10.31 7.03
C ILE A 77 0.65 -9.54 8.22
N LYS A 78 0.67 -10.17 9.39
CA LYS A 78 0.22 -9.60 10.66
C LYS A 78 1.38 -9.33 11.61
N SER A 79 2.48 -10.07 11.49
CA SER A 79 3.64 -9.99 12.38
C SER A 79 4.94 -10.27 11.63
N SER A 80 6.08 -9.99 12.28
CA SER A 80 7.39 -10.33 11.74
C SER A 80 7.58 -11.85 11.59
N GLN A 81 6.83 -12.68 12.33
CA GLN A 81 6.91 -14.13 12.19
C GLN A 81 6.41 -14.61 10.82
N ASP A 82 5.39 -13.95 10.28
CA ASP A 82 4.82 -14.29 8.97
C ASP A 82 5.83 -14.07 7.83
N ILE A 83 6.86 -13.25 8.05
CA ILE A 83 7.94 -12.98 7.08
C ILE A 83 8.83 -14.20 6.88
N PHE A 84 9.04 -15.01 7.92
CA PHE A 84 9.81 -16.24 7.79
C PHE A 84 9.13 -17.24 6.87
N ASN A 85 7.79 -17.21 6.82
CA ASN A 85 6.95 -18.12 6.03
C ASN A 85 6.57 -17.58 4.63
N LEU A 86 7.05 -16.39 4.25
CA LEU A 86 7.11 -15.97 2.84
C LEU A 86 8.13 -16.84 2.10
#